data_AF-A0A1M5LMC9-F1
#
_entry.id   AF-A0A1M5LMC9-F1
#
_cell.length_a   1.000
_cell.length_b   1.000
_cell.length_c   1.000
_cell.angle_alpha   90.00
_cell.angle_beta   90.00
_cell.angle_gamma   90.00
#
_symmetry.space_group_name_H-M   'P 1'
#
loop_
_entity.id
_entity.type
_entity.pdbx_description
1 polymer ?
#
loop_
_entity_poly.entity_id
_entity_poly.type
_entity_poly.pdbx_seq_one_letter_code
_entity_poly.pdbx_strand_id
1 'polypeptide(L)'
;MSYYKYLGALNGRIFLISDSNSLRLWGGCHSNTEYGSDYDSLQGSLSFSNDKLDLHPKDENLIYHIYFSPSGRVELFESKTGFVLCEGLYYNESINFSELEFQPTKNLDILINNHEGGLYVYDATFQGKEILEENKGSKGVFTVNQNSFNSYCNLKLTKGKYIARSVQSNIEIENEQIVLNGIELVLDNKIEKW
;
A
#
# COMPACT_ATOMS: atom_id res chain seq x y z
N MET A 1 -15.18 12.44 -5.21
CA MET A 1 -13.90 11.72 -5.26
C MET A 1 -13.27 11.82 -3.89
N SER A 2 -12.97 10.69 -3.25
CA SER A 2 -12.29 10.70 -1.96
C SER A 2 -10.79 10.59 -2.23
N TYR A 3 -10.02 11.61 -1.86
CA TYR A 3 -8.58 11.53 -1.92
C TYR A 3 -8.10 10.68 -0.74
N TYR A 4 -7.41 9.58 -1.03
CA TYR A 4 -6.83 8.73 0.01
C TYR A 4 -5.44 9.24 0.40
N LYS A 5 -5.00 8.76 1.55
CA LYS A 5 -3.92 9.34 2.35
C LYS A 5 -2.53 9.06 1.76
N TYR A 6 -1.62 9.99 2.01
CA TYR A 6 -0.17 9.78 1.95
C TYR A 6 0.30 8.64 2.87
N LEU A 7 1.29 7.85 2.44
CA LEU A 7 1.95 6.77 3.20
C LEU A 7 3.49 6.94 3.28
N GLY A 8 4.03 7.09 4.50
CA GLY A 8 5.45 7.05 4.96
C GLY A 8 6.43 8.00 4.27
N ALA A 9 7.44 8.55 4.98
CA ALA A 9 8.44 9.48 4.41
C ALA A 9 9.89 9.05 4.71
N LEU A 10 10.45 8.02 4.05
CA LEU A 10 11.87 7.64 4.12
C LEU A 10 12.28 6.77 2.91
N ASN A 11 13.50 6.92 2.41
CA ASN A 11 14.00 6.18 1.24
C ASN A 11 14.00 4.66 1.48
N GLY A 12 13.44 3.89 0.53
CA GLY A 12 13.51 2.43 0.53
C GLY A 12 12.65 1.76 1.61
N ARG A 13 11.33 1.89 1.51
CA ARG A 13 10.38 1.29 2.46
C ARG A 13 9.58 0.13 1.87
N ILE A 14 9.21 -0.79 2.75
CA ILE A 14 8.36 -1.94 2.43
C ILE A 14 6.97 -1.66 3.00
N PHE A 15 5.99 -1.64 2.11
CA PHE A 15 4.58 -1.55 2.48
C PHE A 15 3.93 -2.91 2.33
N LEU A 16 3.10 -3.28 3.29
CA LEU A 16 2.30 -4.49 3.27
C LEU A 16 0.85 -4.14 2.94
N ILE A 17 0.24 -4.96 2.10
CA ILE A 17 -1.19 -4.94 1.80
C ILE A 17 -1.79 -6.26 2.30
N SER A 18 -2.63 -6.17 3.32
CA SER A 18 -3.24 -7.35 3.95
C SER A 18 -4.62 -7.05 4.53
N ASP A 19 -5.36 -8.10 4.88
CA ASP A 19 -6.62 -7.96 5.60
C ASP A 19 -6.41 -7.68 7.10
N SER A 20 -7.50 -7.39 7.80
CA SER A 20 -7.50 -7.11 9.25
C SER A 20 -6.93 -8.25 10.10
N ASN A 21 -7.13 -9.51 9.67
CA ASN A 21 -6.68 -10.70 10.39
C ASN A 21 -5.16 -10.87 10.30
N SER A 22 -4.61 -10.74 9.09
CA SER A 22 -3.18 -10.74 8.84
C SER A 22 -2.51 -9.54 9.53
N LEU A 23 -3.07 -8.34 9.39
CA LEU A 23 -2.58 -7.15 10.09
C LEU A 23 -2.44 -7.39 11.60
N ARG A 24 -3.48 -7.91 12.27
CA ARG A 24 -3.47 -8.14 13.73
C ARG A 24 -2.29 -8.99 14.22
N LEU A 25 -1.77 -9.86 13.35
CA LEU A 25 -0.73 -10.84 13.66
C LEU A 25 0.67 -10.44 13.14
N TRP A 26 0.76 -9.27 12.51
CA TRP A 26 2.03 -8.66 12.12
C TRP A 26 2.71 -7.98 13.31
N GLY A 27 3.90 -8.48 13.66
CA GLY A 27 4.72 -8.04 14.79
C GLY A 27 5.59 -6.83 14.53
N GLY A 28 5.73 -6.38 13.27
CA GLY A 28 6.55 -5.22 12.93
C GLY A 28 8.04 -5.40 13.25
N CYS A 29 8.72 -4.28 13.50
CA CYS A 29 10.08 -4.24 14.04
C CYS A 29 10.07 -4.20 15.57
N HIS A 30 11.01 -4.92 16.18
CA HIS A 30 11.27 -4.86 17.62
C HIS A 30 12.66 -4.26 17.88
N SER A 31 12.74 -3.36 18.87
CA SER A 31 14.02 -2.82 19.33
C SER A 31 14.79 -3.79 20.23
N ASN A 32 14.11 -4.82 20.75
CA ASN A 32 14.71 -5.83 21.62
C ASN A 32 15.03 -7.10 20.82
N THR A 33 16.31 -7.51 20.82
CA THR A 33 16.85 -8.63 20.03
C THR A 33 16.39 -10.01 20.48
N GLU A 34 15.67 -10.11 21.60
CA GLU A 34 15.16 -11.38 22.15
C GLU A 34 13.94 -11.93 21.39
N TYR A 35 13.23 -11.10 20.64
CA TYR A 35 12.09 -11.50 19.81
C TYR A 35 12.44 -11.25 18.34
N GLY A 36 12.33 -12.28 17.49
CA GLY A 36 12.52 -12.14 16.05
C GLY A 36 11.54 -11.10 15.48
N SER A 37 12.05 -10.21 14.64
CA SER A 37 11.24 -9.21 13.94
C SER A 37 10.56 -9.83 12.73
N ASP A 38 9.26 -9.62 12.57
CA ASP A 38 8.55 -10.04 11.36
C ASP A 38 9.11 -9.32 10.12
N TYR A 39 9.57 -8.09 10.29
CA TYR A 39 10.20 -7.32 9.22
C TYR A 39 11.44 -8.02 8.64
N ASP A 40 12.24 -8.67 9.49
CA ASP A 40 13.46 -9.36 9.05
C ASP A 40 13.14 -10.58 8.17
N SER A 41 11.94 -11.17 8.33
CA SER A 41 11.50 -12.29 7.50
C SER A 41 11.21 -11.90 6.04
N LEU A 42 11.10 -10.61 5.73
CA LEU A 42 10.79 -10.12 4.39
C LEU A 42 11.98 -10.18 3.43
N GLN A 43 13.22 -10.28 3.93
CA GLN A 43 14.44 -10.16 3.12
C GLN A 43 14.51 -11.14 1.92
N GLY A 44 13.87 -12.30 2.02
CA GLY A 44 13.83 -13.30 0.94
C GLY A 44 12.75 -13.10 -0.11
N SER A 45 11.83 -12.14 0.08
CA SER A 45 10.61 -11.96 -0.75
C SER A 45 10.54 -10.62 -1.49
N LEU A 46 11.60 -9.81 -1.45
CA LEU A 46 11.58 -8.44 -1.99
C LEU A 46 11.98 -8.36 -3.46
N SER A 47 11.09 -7.79 -4.28
CA SER A 47 11.44 -7.22 -5.57
C SER A 47 11.59 -5.70 -5.47
N PHE A 48 12.65 -5.17 -6.07
CA PHE A 48 12.97 -3.73 -6.05
C PHE A 48 12.33 -2.96 -7.22
N SER A 49 11.22 -3.47 -7.78
CA SER A 49 10.54 -2.87 -8.93
C SER A 49 9.30 -2.11 -8.45
N ASN A 50 9.17 -0.86 -8.87
CA ASN A 50 8.15 0.08 -8.36
C ASN A 50 6.73 -0.22 -8.90
N ASP A 51 6.62 -1.22 -9.77
CA ASP A 51 5.41 -1.69 -10.42
C ASP A 51 5.12 -3.17 -10.09
N LYS A 52 5.78 -3.71 -9.06
CA LYS A 52 5.57 -5.08 -8.60
C LYS A 52 4.92 -5.12 -7.23
N LEU A 53 4.22 -6.23 -7.04
CA LEU A 53 3.68 -6.64 -5.78
C LEU A 53 4.15 -8.08 -5.58
N ASP A 54 4.84 -8.38 -4.49
CA ASP A 54 5.28 -9.73 -4.16
C ASP A 54 4.33 -10.35 -3.13
N LEU A 55 4.37 -11.68 -3.02
CA LEU A 55 3.57 -12.43 -2.06
C LEU A 55 4.46 -12.97 -0.96
N HIS A 56 4.06 -12.74 0.30
CA HIS A 56 4.73 -13.28 1.47
C HIS A 56 3.73 -14.03 2.36
N PRO A 57 3.65 -15.36 2.23
CA PRO A 57 2.88 -16.20 3.13
C PRO A 57 3.68 -16.41 4.42
N LYS A 58 3.15 -15.96 5.55
CA LYS A 58 3.72 -16.24 6.88
C LYS A 58 3.22 -17.58 7.43
N ASP A 59 1.98 -17.93 7.10
CA ASP A 59 1.30 -19.19 7.43
C ASP A 59 0.15 -19.43 6.42
N GLU A 60 -0.53 -20.59 6.46
CA GLU A 60 -1.61 -20.99 5.54
C GLU A 60 -2.73 -19.94 5.43
N ASN A 61 -2.95 -19.15 6.49
CA ASN A 61 -3.99 -18.14 6.56
C ASN A 61 -3.47 -16.70 6.70
N LEU A 62 -2.15 -16.49 6.66
CA LEU A 62 -1.53 -15.18 6.86
C LEU A 62 -0.76 -14.78 5.62
N ILE A 63 -1.42 -14.00 4.78
CA ILE A 63 -0.90 -13.59 3.47
C ILE A 63 -0.69 -12.09 3.48
N TYR A 64 0.55 -11.68 3.19
CA TYR A 64 0.94 -10.29 3.01
C TYR A 64 1.37 -10.06 1.57
N HIS A 65 0.88 -9.00 0.97
CA HIS A 65 1.37 -8.55 -0.32
C HIS A 65 2.38 -7.42 -0.10
N ILE A 66 3.57 -7.56 -0.65
CA ILE A 66 4.68 -6.65 -0.43
C ILE A 66 4.79 -5.68 -1.60
N TYR A 67 4.69 -4.40 -1.32
CA TYR A 67 5.03 -3.32 -2.24
C TYR A 67 6.29 -2.62 -1.74
N PHE A 68 7.37 -2.68 -2.52
CA PHE A 68 8.59 -1.92 -2.22
C PHE A 68 8.55 -0.56 -2.91
N SER A 69 8.92 0.48 -2.16
CA SER A 69 9.05 1.83 -2.68
C SER A 69 10.47 2.34 -2.44
N PRO A 70 11.31 2.53 -3.47
CA PRO A 70 12.58 3.24 -3.31
C PRO A 70 12.36 4.69 -2.88
N SER A 71 11.21 5.27 -3.21
CA SER A 71 10.85 6.61 -2.81
C SER A 71 10.75 6.82 -1.31
N GLY A 72 10.96 8.08 -0.92
CA GLY A 72 10.54 8.56 0.38
C GLY A 72 9.03 8.43 0.58
N ARG A 73 8.23 8.53 -0.49
CA ARG A 73 6.81 8.88 -0.45
C ARG A 73 5.96 7.96 -1.32
N VAL A 74 4.95 7.34 -0.70
CA VAL A 74 3.93 6.56 -1.42
C VAL A 74 2.59 7.26 -1.33
N GLU A 75 1.89 7.32 -2.46
CA GLU A 75 0.57 7.91 -2.58
C GLU A 75 -0.46 6.86 -2.95
N LEU A 76 -1.66 7.04 -2.41
CA LEU A 76 -2.78 6.15 -2.58
C LEU A 76 -4.01 6.96 -2.94
N PHE A 77 -4.67 6.61 -4.02
CA PHE A 77 -5.88 7.31 -4.47
C PHE A 77 -6.87 6.34 -5.13
N GLU A 78 -8.12 6.77 -5.18
CA GLU A 78 -9.21 6.03 -5.84
C GLU A 78 -9.22 6.38 -7.33
N SER A 79 -9.19 5.36 -8.19
CA SER A 79 -9.38 5.49 -9.63
C SER A 79 -10.85 5.21 -9.99
N LYS A 80 -11.20 5.33 -11.28
CA LYS A 80 -12.54 4.93 -11.76
C LYS A 80 -12.82 3.44 -11.60
N THR A 81 -11.77 2.63 -11.53
CA THR A 81 -11.81 1.17 -11.63
C THR A 81 -11.33 0.46 -10.37
N GLY A 82 -10.74 1.19 -9.42
CA GLY A 82 -10.13 0.60 -8.25
C GLY A 82 -9.33 1.61 -7.44
N PHE A 83 -8.20 1.15 -6.91
CA PHE A 83 -7.30 1.94 -6.08
C PHE A 83 -5.89 1.83 -6.60
N VAL A 84 -5.21 2.96 -6.72
CA VAL A 84 -3.84 3.01 -7.21
C VAL A 84 -2.92 3.40 -6.06
N LEU A 85 -1.90 2.57 -5.85
CA LEU A 85 -0.75 2.83 -5.01
C LEU A 85 0.42 3.18 -5.95
N CYS A 86 0.98 4.37 -5.85
CA CYS A 86 2.11 4.76 -6.68
C CYS A 86 3.17 5.50 -5.88
N GLU A 87 4.37 5.59 -6.43
CA GLU A 87 5.38 6.44 -5.86
C GLU A 87 5.03 7.91 -6.08
N GLY A 88 5.05 8.73 -5.03
CA GLY A 88 4.86 10.18 -5.12
C GLY A 88 6.16 10.92 -5.38
N LEU A 89 7.04 10.36 -6.21
CA LEU A 89 8.49 10.51 -6.08
C LEU A 89 9.10 11.89 -6.24
N TYR A 90 8.40 12.89 -6.75
CA TYR A 90 9.15 13.93 -7.45
C TYR A 90 9.39 15.21 -6.67
N TYR A 91 8.55 15.58 -5.72
CA TYR A 91 8.76 16.78 -4.92
C TYR A 91 8.17 16.54 -3.53
N ASN A 92 8.67 17.23 -2.49
CA ASN A 92 8.06 17.20 -1.15
C ASN A 92 6.61 17.74 -1.11
N GLU A 93 5.94 17.83 -2.28
CA GLU A 93 4.62 18.35 -2.54
C GLU A 93 3.75 17.26 -3.17
N SER A 94 2.48 17.20 -2.75
CA SER A 94 1.50 16.28 -3.36
C SER A 94 1.14 16.80 -4.73
N ILE A 95 1.16 15.92 -5.72
CA ILE A 95 0.54 16.20 -7.01
C ILE A 95 -0.97 15.96 -6.87
N ASN A 96 -1.81 16.66 -7.65
CA ASN A 96 -3.23 16.34 -7.68
C ASN A 96 -3.47 15.07 -8.52
N PHE A 97 -3.36 13.89 -7.90
CA PHE A 97 -3.56 12.60 -8.59
C PHE A 97 -4.98 12.35 -9.10
N SER A 98 -5.97 13.15 -8.67
CA SER A 98 -7.36 12.98 -9.12
C SER A 98 -7.57 13.25 -10.62
N GLU A 99 -6.61 13.95 -11.25
CA GLU A 99 -6.64 14.30 -12.67
C GLU A 99 -5.77 13.37 -13.52
N LEU A 100 -5.02 12.46 -12.89
CA LEU A 100 -4.11 11.56 -13.59
C LEU A 100 -4.83 10.30 -14.07
N GLU A 101 -4.60 9.96 -15.33
CA GLU A 101 -5.09 8.71 -15.91
C GLU A 101 -3.98 7.66 -15.93
N PHE A 102 -4.12 6.66 -15.06
CA PHE A 102 -3.20 5.52 -15.01
C PHE A 102 -3.63 4.43 -15.99
N GLN A 103 -2.73 4.09 -16.90
CA GLN A 103 -2.95 3.04 -17.90
C GLN A 103 -2.37 1.72 -17.41
N PRO A 104 -3.12 0.60 -17.51
CA PRO A 104 -2.61 -0.72 -17.15
C PRO A 104 -1.50 -1.14 -18.10
N THR A 105 -0.37 -1.57 -17.54
CA THR A 105 0.79 -2.07 -18.30
C THR A 105 0.85 -3.60 -18.27
N LYS A 106 0.48 -4.21 -17.13
CA LYS A 106 0.56 -5.66 -16.94
C LYS A 106 -0.37 -6.13 -15.81
N ASN A 107 -0.98 -7.32 -15.95
CA ASN A 107 -1.61 -8.00 -14.83
C ASN A 107 -0.54 -8.68 -13.97
N LEU A 108 -0.59 -8.48 -12.66
CA LEU A 108 0.18 -9.25 -11.70
C LEU A 108 -0.73 -10.41 -11.31
N ASP A 109 -0.29 -11.66 -11.52
CA ASP A 109 -1.08 -12.88 -11.25
C ASP A 109 -1.28 -13.10 -9.73
N ILE A 110 -1.87 -12.10 -9.07
CA ILE A 110 -2.04 -11.94 -7.63
C ILE A 110 -3.50 -11.62 -7.37
N LEU A 111 -4.09 -12.45 -6.51
CA LEU A 111 -5.46 -12.31 -6.08
C LEU A 111 -5.50 -11.95 -4.59
N ILE A 112 -6.05 -10.79 -4.30
CA ILE A 112 -6.24 -10.35 -2.93
C ILE A 112 -7.69 -10.60 -2.54
N ASN A 113 -7.92 -11.49 -1.58
CA ASN A 113 -9.25 -11.72 -1.05
C ASN A 113 -9.54 -10.68 0.04
N ASN A 114 -10.56 -9.86 -0.17
CA ASN A 114 -11.07 -8.94 0.84
C ASN A 114 -12.34 -9.53 1.45
N HIS A 115 -12.23 -10.12 2.64
CA HIS A 115 -13.35 -10.80 3.31
C HIS A 115 -14.21 -9.89 4.20
N GLU A 116 -13.60 -8.85 4.78
CA GLU A 116 -14.21 -8.00 5.83
C GLU A 116 -14.52 -6.57 5.36
N GLY A 117 -14.41 -6.27 4.07
CA GLY A 117 -14.75 -4.96 3.53
C GLY A 117 -13.67 -3.90 3.72
N GLY A 118 -12.42 -4.32 3.89
CA GLY A 118 -11.28 -3.42 3.83
C GLY A 118 -9.92 -4.11 3.78
N LEU A 119 -8.98 -3.45 3.10
CA LEU A 119 -7.57 -3.83 3.10
C LEU A 119 -6.75 -2.75 3.80
N TYR A 120 -5.71 -3.15 4.50
CA TYR A 120 -4.77 -2.25 5.13
C TYR A 120 -3.52 -2.18 4.28
N VAL A 121 -3.13 -0.96 3.90
CA VAL A 121 -1.81 -0.66 3.35
C VAL A 121 -1.00 0.01 4.44
N TYR A 122 0.12 -0.56 4.84
CA TYR A 122 0.89 -0.06 5.98
C TYR A 122 2.37 -0.34 5.85
N ASP A 123 3.17 0.48 6.49
CA ASP A 123 4.61 0.29 6.58
C ASP A 123 4.93 -0.94 7.43
N ALA A 124 5.76 -1.84 6.88
CA ALA A 124 6.09 -3.12 7.48
C ALA A 124 6.80 -3.01 8.84
N THR A 125 7.37 -1.85 9.19
CA THR A 125 8.04 -1.65 10.47
C THR A 125 7.06 -1.52 11.65
N PHE A 126 5.80 -1.17 11.40
CA PHE A 126 4.80 -0.97 12.44
C PHE A 126 4.18 -2.29 12.90
N GLN A 127 3.82 -2.37 14.18
CA GLN A 127 3.08 -3.51 14.68
C GLN A 127 1.60 -3.35 14.33
N GLY A 128 0.96 -4.41 13.83
CA GLY A 128 -0.41 -4.28 13.35
C GLY A 128 -1.45 -4.07 14.44
N LYS A 129 -1.16 -4.51 15.68
CA LYS A 129 -2.01 -4.21 16.85
C LYS A 129 -2.08 -2.70 17.12
N GLU A 130 -0.94 -2.01 17.03
CA GLU A 130 -0.87 -0.55 17.24
C GLU A 130 -1.70 0.18 16.18
N ILE A 131 -1.57 -0.22 14.91
CA ILE A 131 -2.36 0.32 13.79
C ILE A 131 -3.87 0.15 14.04
N LEU A 132 -4.30 -1.03 14.51
CA LEU A 132 -5.71 -1.31 14.78
C LEU A 132 -6.26 -0.56 16.00
N GLU A 133 -5.44 -0.30 17.01
CA GLU A 133 -5.83 0.45 18.20
C GLU A 133 -5.98 1.95 17.89
N GLU A 134 -5.06 2.53 17.12
CA GLU A 134 -5.14 3.93 16.67
C GLU A 134 -6.36 4.20 15.76
N ASN A 135 -6.76 3.19 14.96
CA ASN A 135 -7.92 3.28 14.07
C ASN A 135 -9.27 3.39 14.82
N LYS A 136 -9.31 3.14 16.13
CA LYS A 136 -10.56 3.15 16.93
C LYS A 136 -11.06 4.53 17.34
N GLY A 137 -10.32 5.61 17.06
CA GLY A 137 -10.73 6.95 17.52
C GLY A 137 -10.25 8.14 16.70
N SER A 138 -9.38 7.94 15.72
CA SER A 138 -8.88 9.02 14.89
C SER A 138 -8.54 8.49 13.50
N LYS A 139 -8.77 9.30 12.47
CA LYS A 139 -8.22 9.05 11.14
C LYS A 139 -6.70 9.23 11.19
N GLY A 140 -5.92 8.39 11.88
CA GLY A 140 -4.47 8.53 12.03
C GLY A 140 -4.12 9.85 12.73
N VAL A 141 -3.58 9.79 13.94
CA VAL A 141 -3.26 11.04 14.66
C VAL A 141 -2.16 11.82 13.94
N PHE A 142 -2.40 13.13 13.85
CA PHE A 142 -1.65 14.22 13.23
C PHE A 142 -0.64 14.85 14.21
N THR A 143 0.26 15.71 13.72
CA THR A 143 0.53 16.99 14.40
C THR A 143 0.35 18.17 13.44
N VAL A 144 -0.22 19.26 13.96
CA VAL A 144 -1.12 20.18 13.24
C VAL A 144 -0.43 21.39 12.60
N ASN A 145 0.88 21.49 12.75
CA ASN A 145 1.70 22.58 12.26
C ASN A 145 3.08 21.98 11.95
N GLN A 146 3.48 22.00 10.68
CA GLN A 146 4.77 21.54 10.14
C GLN A 146 5.08 20.03 10.07
N ASN A 147 4.16 19.08 10.29
CA ASN A 147 4.53 17.65 10.35
C ASN A 147 3.40 16.66 9.95
N SER A 148 3.81 15.42 9.66
CA SER A 148 3.07 14.13 9.76
C SER A 148 2.46 13.50 8.49
N PHE A 149 3.35 12.84 7.77
CA PHE A 149 3.14 11.67 6.91
C PHE A 149 2.43 10.51 7.66
N ASN A 150 1.31 9.96 7.17
CA ASN A 150 0.72 8.73 7.76
C ASN A 150 1.57 7.52 7.34
N SER A 151 1.71 6.47 8.14
CA SER A 151 2.43 5.23 7.73
C SER A 151 1.49 4.05 7.47
N TYR A 152 0.17 4.28 7.46
CA TYR A 152 -0.85 3.29 7.12
C TYR A 152 -2.14 3.92 6.60
N CYS A 153 -2.94 3.14 5.89
CA CYS A 153 -4.25 3.48 5.35
C CYS A 153 -5.17 2.25 5.35
N ASN A 154 -6.42 2.44 5.75
CA ASN A 154 -7.48 1.44 5.58
C ASN A 154 -8.28 1.78 4.32
N LEU A 155 -8.13 0.95 3.29
CA LEU A 155 -8.89 0.98 2.06
C LEU A 155 -10.26 0.34 2.31
N LYS A 156 -11.30 1.16 2.36
CA LYS A 156 -12.69 0.69 2.46
C LYS A 156 -13.15 0.13 1.12
N LEU A 157 -12.81 -1.12 0.87
CA LEU A 157 -13.09 -1.85 -0.35
C LEU A 157 -14.37 -2.67 -0.23
N THR A 158 -15.07 -2.85 -1.35
CA THR A 158 -16.16 -3.83 -1.41
C THR A 158 -15.61 -5.23 -1.16
N LYS A 159 -16.39 -6.09 -0.51
CA LYS A 159 -16.01 -7.49 -0.30
C LYS A 159 -15.87 -8.20 -1.67
N GLY A 160 -14.79 -8.93 -1.88
CA GLY A 160 -14.56 -9.63 -3.15
C GLY A 160 -13.11 -10.00 -3.40
N LYS A 161 -12.83 -10.48 -4.62
CA LYS A 161 -11.46 -10.76 -5.07
C LYS A 161 -10.95 -9.59 -5.90
N TYR A 162 -9.75 -9.13 -5.59
CA TYR A 162 -9.10 -8.06 -6.32
C TYR A 162 -7.92 -8.62 -7.11
N ILE A 163 -7.79 -8.19 -8.36
CA ILE A 163 -6.60 -8.43 -9.18
C ILE A 163 -5.68 -7.22 -9.04
N ALA A 164 -4.39 -7.48 -8.86
CA ALA A 164 -3.37 -6.45 -8.92
C ALA A 164 -2.86 -6.26 -10.36
N ARG A 165 -2.63 -5.01 -10.77
CA ARG A 165 -2.06 -4.67 -12.08
C ARG A 165 -0.99 -3.61 -11.92
N SER A 166 0.10 -3.77 -12.66
CA SER A 166 1.04 -2.67 -12.88
C SER A 166 0.34 -1.60 -13.72
N VAL A 167 0.48 -0.34 -13.32
CA VAL A 167 -0.06 0.82 -14.02
C VAL A 167 1.01 1.89 -14.19
N GLN A 168 0.86 2.71 -15.21
CA GLN A 168 1.72 3.86 -15.45
C GLN A 168 0.92 5.11 -15.80
N SER A 169 1.47 6.27 -15.45
CA SER A 169 0.98 7.57 -15.91
C SER A 169 2.18 8.45 -16.27
N ASN A 170 2.04 9.30 -17.29
CA ASN A 170 3.06 10.28 -17.64
C ASN A 170 2.61 11.64 -17.15
N ILE A 171 3.47 12.31 -16.40
CA ILE A 171 3.26 13.67 -15.95
C ILE A 171 4.35 14.59 -16.50
N GLU A 172 4.02 15.86 -16.63
CA GLU A 172 4.97 16.89 -17.01
C GLU A 172 5.23 17.80 -15.82
N ILE A 173 6.50 17.90 -15.40
CA ILE A 173 6.93 18.84 -14.36
C ILE A 173 8.15 19.59 -14.88
N GLU A 174 8.14 20.92 -14.81
CA GLU A 174 9.28 21.77 -15.22
C GLU A 174 9.78 21.50 -16.66
N ASN A 175 8.87 21.07 -17.55
CA ASN A 175 9.13 20.63 -18.94
C ASN A 175 9.87 19.28 -19.07
N GLU A 176 9.95 18.50 -17.99
CA GLU A 176 10.42 17.13 -18.01
C GLU A 176 9.23 16.17 -17.98
N GLN A 177 9.28 15.14 -18.84
CA GLN A 177 8.32 14.05 -18.82
C GLN A 177 8.77 13.00 -17.81
N ILE A 178 7.93 12.74 -16.84
CA ILE A 178 8.19 11.81 -15.74
C ILE A 178 7.19 10.66 -15.84
N VAL A 179 7.70 9.43 -15.83
CA VAL A 179 6.88 8.22 -15.80
C VAL A 179 6.63 7.84 -14.35
N LEU A 180 5.37 7.93 -13.92
CA LEU A 180 4.91 7.41 -12.65
C LEU A 180 4.50 5.95 -12.81
N ASN A 181 5.05 5.09 -11.96
CA ASN A 181 4.66 3.68 -11.89
C ASN A 181 3.88 3.41 -10.60
N GLY A 182 2.99 2.44 -10.65
CA GLY A 182 2.26 2.01 -9.48
C GLY A 182 1.54 0.68 -9.67
N ILE A 183 0.78 0.31 -8.65
CA ILE A 183 -0.08 -0.87 -8.60
C ILE A 183 -1.53 -0.41 -8.48
N GLU A 184 -2.39 -0.92 -9.36
CA GLU A 184 -3.84 -0.78 -9.24
C GLU A 184 -4.46 -2.09 -8.71
N LEU A 185 -5.31 -1.97 -7.70
CA LEU A 185 -6.17 -3.04 -7.21
C LEU A 185 -7.58 -2.86 -7.77
N VAL A 186 -8.02 -3.81 -8.61
CA VAL A 186 -9.31 -3.78 -9.31
C VAL A 186 -10.17 -4.95 -8.86
N LEU A 187 -11.44 -4.71 -8.56
CA LEU A 187 -12.40 -5.77 -8.22
C LEU A 187 -12.60 -6.69 -9.44
N ASP A 188 -12.39 -7.99 -9.25
CA ASP A 188 -12.64 -8.98 -10.28
C ASP A 188 -14.12 -9.39 -10.31
N ASN A 189 -14.90 -8.65 -11.09
CA ASN A 189 -16.32 -8.90 -11.31
C ASN A 189 -16.60 -10.24 -12.03
N LYS A 190 -15.58 -10.99 -12.48
CA LYS A 190 -15.78 -12.33 -13.06
C LYS A 190 -15.80 -13.42 -11.99
N ILE A 191 -15.34 -13.14 -10.77
CA ILE A 191 -15.33 -14.09 -9.66
C ILE A 191 -16.47 -13.72 -8.69
N GLU A 192 -17.70 -13.83 -9.16
CA GLU A 192 -18.92 -13.44 -8.42
C GLU A 192 -19.49 -14.51 -7.47
N LYS A 193 -18.83 -15.66 -7.29
CA LYS A 193 -19.39 -16.76 -6.51
C LYS A 193 -18.55 -17.15 -5.30
N TRP A 194 -19.09 -16.86 -4.13
CA TRP A 194 -18.89 -17.59 -2.89
C TRP A 194 -20.26 -18.05 -2.39
#